data_AF-A0A3S4KM59-F1
#
_entry.id   AF-A0A3S4KM59-F1
#
_cell.length_a   1.000
_cell.length_b   1.000
_cell.length_c   1.000
_cell.angle_alpha   90.00
_cell.angle_beta   90.00
_cell.angle_gamma   90.00
#
_symmetry.space_group_name_H-M   'P 1'
#
loop_
_entity.id
_entity.type
_entity.pdbx_description
1 polymer ?
#
loop_
_entity_poly.entity_id
_entity_poly.type
_entity_poly.pdbx_seq_one_letter_code
_entity_poly.pdbx_strand_id
1 'polypeptide(L)'
;MALVGWMNRRPLLALAATVAAGALVAFSFTSMPKGFLPQEDQGYLFASVQLPEAASLERTEAVMAQARKLLMANPAVEDVIQVSGFNILNGTSASNGGLSR
;
A
#
# COMPACT_ATOMS: atom_id res chain seq x y z
N MET A 1 -20.13 -12.70 -43.67
CA MET A 1 -19.72 -14.06 -44.12
C MET A 1 -18.38 -14.09 -44.87
N ALA A 2 -17.96 -13.02 -45.56
CA ALA A 2 -16.69 -13.00 -46.31
C ALA A 2 -15.42 -13.26 -45.46
N LEU A 3 -15.37 -12.72 -44.23
CA LEU A 3 -14.23 -12.90 -43.31
C LEU A 3 -14.02 -14.37 -42.91
N VAL A 4 -15.11 -15.06 -42.57
CA VAL A 4 -15.11 -16.48 -42.19
C VAL A 4 -14.67 -17.35 -43.37
N GLY A 5 -15.16 -17.04 -44.58
CA GLY A 5 -14.76 -17.74 -45.80
C GLY A 5 -13.28 -17.54 -46.16
N TRP A 6 -12.70 -16.37 -45.87
CA TRP A 6 -11.28 -16.09 -46.07
C TRP A 6 -10.40 -16.82 -45.06
N MET A 7 -10.79 -16.84 -43.79
CA MET A 7 -10.08 -17.56 -42.73
C MET A 7 -10.08 -19.08 -42.96
N ASN A 8 -11.20 -19.64 -43.43
CA ASN A 8 -11.29 -21.07 -43.74
C ASN A 8 -10.41 -21.50 -44.92
N ARG A 9 -10.09 -20.56 -45.84
CA ARG A 9 -9.16 -20.82 -46.95
C ARG A 9 -7.69 -20.77 -46.54
N ARG A 10 -7.36 -20.26 -45.35
CA ARG A 10 -5.99 -20.15 -44.82
C ARG A 10 -5.94 -20.57 -43.34
N PRO A 11 -6.21 -21.85 -43.03
CA PRO A 11 -6.36 -22.32 -41.66
C PRO A 11 -5.08 -22.14 -40.83
N LEU A 12 -3.90 -22.24 -41.45
CA LEU A 12 -2.62 -22.01 -40.78
C LEU A 12 -2.42 -20.56 -40.30
N LEU A 13 -2.87 -19.56 -41.08
CA LEU A 13 -2.80 -18.16 -40.66
C LEU A 13 -3.79 -17.87 -39.53
N ALA A 14 -4.99 -18.45 -39.60
CA ALA A 14 -5.98 -18.33 -38.53
C ALA A 14 -5.48 -18.98 -37.22
N LEU A 15 -4.85 -20.15 -37.32
CA LEU A 15 -4.22 -20.84 -36.19
C LEU A 15 -3.07 -20.02 -35.61
N ALA A 16 -2.15 -19.53 -36.45
CA ALA A 16 -1.02 -18.72 -36.02
C ALA A 16 -1.47 -17.43 -35.31
N ALA A 17 -2.48 -16.74 -35.83
CA ALA A 17 -3.05 -15.55 -35.20
C ALA A 17 -3.65 -15.85 -33.83
N THR A 18 -4.34 -17.00 -33.69
CA THR A 18 -4.93 -17.43 -32.42
C THR A 18 -3.85 -17.76 -31.38
N VAL A 19 -2.81 -18.49 -31.79
CA VAL A 19 -1.67 -18.82 -30.91
C VAL A 19 -0.91 -17.56 -30.50
N ALA A 20 -0.68 -16.64 -31.43
CA ALA A 20 -0.01 -15.36 -31.14
C ALA A 20 -0.81 -14.51 -30.14
N ALA A 21 -2.13 -14.42 -30.31
CA ALA A 21 -3.01 -13.74 -29.37
C ALA A 21 -2.97 -14.40 -27.97
N GLY A 22 -3.03 -15.73 -27.91
CA GLY A 22 -2.94 -16.47 -26.65
C GLY A 22 -1.58 -16.26 -25.95
N ALA A 23 -0.48 -16.28 -26.69
CA ALA A 23 0.85 -16.04 -26.15
C ALA A 23 1.01 -14.60 -25.62
N LEU A 24 0.48 -13.60 -26.32
CA LEU A 24 0.48 -12.21 -25.87
C LEU A 24 -0.27 -12.04 -24.55
N VAL A 25 -1.44 -12.67 -24.42
CA VAL A 25 -2.23 -12.66 -23.19
C VAL A 25 -1.44 -13.34 -22.07
N ALA A 26 -0.88 -14.53 -22.30
CA ALA A 26 -0.07 -15.24 -21.31
C ALA A 26 1.12 -14.40 -20.81
N PHE A 27 1.83 -13.72 -21.72
CA PHE A 27 2.93 -12.82 -21.38
C PHE A 27 2.48 -11.58 -20.58
N SER A 28 1.28 -11.08 -20.86
CA SER A 28 0.69 -9.95 -20.11
C SER A 28 0.37 -10.36 -18.67
N PHE A 29 -0.09 -11.58 -18.44
CA PHE A 29 -0.29 -12.13 -17.09
C PHE A 29 1.02 -12.31 -16.31
N THR A 30 2.14 -12.59 -16.97
CA THR A 30 3.46 -12.66 -16.30
C THR A 30 4.02 -11.28 -15.95
N SER A 31 3.64 -10.25 -16.70
CA SER A 31 4.14 -8.88 -16.50
C SER A 31 3.30 -8.07 -15.51
N MET A 32 2.09 -8.53 -15.18
CA MET A 32 1.19 -7.82 -14.26
C MET A 32 1.69 -7.97 -12.82
N PRO A 33 1.90 -6.86 -12.08
CA PRO A 33 2.25 -6.90 -10.66
C PRO A 33 1.17 -7.64 -9.88
N LYS A 34 1.58 -8.68 -9.15
CA LYS A 34 0.69 -9.45 -8.29
C LYS A 34 0.45 -8.66 -7.01
N GLY A 35 -0.69 -7.97 -6.92
CA GLY A 35 -1.18 -7.34 -5.70
C GLY A 35 -2.40 -8.09 -5.17
N PHE A 36 -2.50 -8.27 -3.86
CA PHE A 36 -3.67 -8.90 -3.22
C PHE A 36 -4.90 -7.99 -3.35
N LEU A 37 -4.72 -6.68 -3.14
CA LEU A 37 -5.67 -5.60 -3.43
C LEU A 37 -4.88 -4.28 -3.61
N PRO A 38 -5.36 -3.31 -4.40
CA PRO A 38 -4.81 -1.96 -4.38
C PRO A 38 -4.98 -1.36 -2.98
N GLN A 39 -3.98 -0.59 -2.51
CA GLN A 39 -4.13 0.17 -1.28
C GLN A 39 -5.19 1.25 -1.50
N GLU A 40 -6.26 1.21 -0.72
CA GLU A 40 -7.34 2.19 -0.76
C GLU A 40 -7.05 3.32 0.23
N ASP A 41 -7.39 4.55 -0.14
CA ASP A 41 -7.37 5.67 0.78
C ASP A 41 -8.57 5.58 1.73
N GLN A 42 -8.29 5.20 2.97
CA GLN A 42 -9.30 5.02 4.02
C GLN A 42 -9.56 6.30 4.82
N GLY A 43 -8.94 7.44 4.45
CA GLY A 43 -9.10 8.71 5.16
C GLY A 43 -8.41 8.76 6.53
N TYR A 44 -7.48 7.85 6.80
CA TYR A 44 -6.65 7.88 8.01
C TYR A 44 -5.24 7.38 7.72
N LEU A 45 -4.30 7.81 8.54
CA LEU A 45 -2.90 7.39 8.48
C LEU A 45 -2.48 6.85 9.84
N PHE A 46 -1.48 5.98 9.85
CA PHE A 46 -0.83 5.56 11.10
C PHE A 46 0.64 5.97 11.03
N ALA A 47 1.10 6.68 12.05
CA ALA A 47 2.50 6.99 12.25
C ALA A 47 2.99 6.33 13.54
N SER A 48 4.08 5.58 13.44
CA SER A 48 4.78 5.01 14.59
C SER A 48 6.05 5.83 14.84
N VAL A 49 6.20 6.30 16.07
CA VAL A 49 7.35 7.08 16.54
C VAL A 49 8.16 6.20 17.48
N GLN A 50 9.42 5.97 17.15
CA GLN A 50 10.35 5.17 17.95
C GLN A 50 11.54 6.04 18.38
N LEU A 51 11.70 6.24 19.69
CA LEU A 51 12.87 6.91 20.26
C LEU A 51 13.99 5.88 20.54
N PRO A 52 15.26 6.32 20.69
CA PRO A 52 16.36 5.45 21.12
C PRO A 52 16.05 4.71 22.42
N GLU A 53 16.68 3.55 22.61
CA GLU A 53 16.61 2.79 23.86
C GLU A 53 17.05 3.67 25.05
N ALA A 54 16.41 3.48 26.21
CA ALA A 54 16.51 4.30 27.41
C ALA A 54 15.89 5.71 27.36
N ALA A 55 15.09 6.06 26.35
CA ALA A 55 14.20 7.22 26.44
C ALA A 55 13.10 6.99 27.49
N SER A 56 12.93 7.96 28.40
CA SER A 56 11.82 7.95 29.37
C SER A 56 10.48 8.20 28.68
N LEU A 57 9.38 7.81 29.34
CA LEU A 57 8.04 8.03 28.83
C LEU A 57 7.75 9.52 28.60
N GLU A 58 8.21 10.38 29.53
CA GLU A 58 8.04 11.84 29.45
C GLU A 58 8.75 12.42 28.22
N ARG A 59 9.92 11.87 27.85
CA ARG A 59 10.65 12.30 26.65
C ARG A 59 9.91 11.90 25.38
N THR A 60 9.33 10.70 25.36
CA THR A 60 8.51 10.21 24.24
C THR A 60 7.24 11.05 24.10
N GLU A 61 6.58 11.39 25.21
CA GLU A 61 5.41 12.28 25.21
C GLU A 61 5.74 13.68 24.69
N ALA A 62 6.88 14.26 25.08
CA ALA A 62 7.30 15.55 24.58
C ALA A 62 7.52 15.55 23.05
N VAL A 63 8.08 14.46 22.50
CA VAL A 63 8.27 14.31 21.05
C VAL A 63 6.94 14.05 20.33
N MET A 64 6.07 13.20 20.89
CA MET A 64 4.72 12.95 20.36
C MET A 64 3.89 14.24 20.32
N ALA A 65 3.95 15.07 21.36
CA ALA A 65 3.27 16.36 21.40
C ALA A 65 3.79 17.34 20.32
N GLN A 66 5.10 17.35 20.07
CA GLN A 66 5.67 18.13 18.97
C GLN A 66 5.18 17.62 17.60
N ALA A 67 5.16 16.30 17.41
CA ALA A 67 4.60 15.69 16.20
C ALA A 67 3.11 16.02 16.02
N ARG A 68 2.31 16.00 17.12
CA ARG A 68 0.90 16.41 17.11
C ARG A 68 0.73 17.81 16.55
N LYS A 69 1.53 18.74 17.07
CA LYS A 69 1.45 20.16 16.73
C LYS A 69 1.78 20.39 15.26
N LEU A 70 2.76 19.66 14.72
CA LEU A 70 3.12 19.72 13.31
C LEU A 70 2.03 19.13 12.41
N LEU A 71 1.44 18.00 12.80
CA LEU A 71 0.35 17.37 12.04
C LEU A 71 -0.92 18.24 12.04
N MET A 72 -1.31 18.79 13.19
CA MET A 72 -2.45 19.69 13.33
C MET A 72 -2.26 21.06 12.65
N ALA A 73 -1.03 21.42 12.27
CA ALA A 73 -0.79 22.61 11.46
C ALA A 73 -1.23 22.42 9.99
N ASN A 74 -1.42 21.17 9.55
CA ASN A 74 -1.93 20.86 8.22
C ASN A 74 -3.47 20.88 8.22
N PRO A 75 -4.12 21.75 7.43
CA PRO A 75 -5.58 21.84 7.40
C PRO A 75 -6.28 20.58 6.87
N ALA A 76 -5.54 19.64 6.25
CA ALA A 76 -6.08 18.35 5.82
C ALA A 76 -6.20 17.31 6.96
N VAL A 77 -5.70 17.63 8.16
CA VAL A 77 -5.76 16.76 9.34
C VAL A 77 -6.86 17.24 10.27
N GLU A 78 -7.91 16.44 10.44
CA GLU A 78 -9.04 16.78 11.30
C GLU A 78 -8.77 16.49 12.78
N ASP A 79 -8.17 15.35 13.08
CA ASP A 79 -7.77 14.97 14.43
C ASP A 79 -6.48 14.14 14.42
N VAL A 80 -5.80 14.11 15.57
CA VAL A 80 -4.62 13.28 15.81
C VAL A 80 -4.80 12.57 17.15
N ILE A 81 -4.95 11.25 17.15
CA ILE A 81 -5.02 10.42 18.35
C ILE A 81 -3.62 9.92 18.67
N GLN A 82 -3.11 10.19 19.87
CA GLN A 82 -1.76 9.80 20.27
C GLN A 82 -1.75 8.84 21.46
N VAL A 83 -0.93 7.79 21.36
CA VAL A 83 -0.67 6.85 22.47
C VAL A 83 0.83 6.75 22.67
N SER A 84 1.33 7.26 23.80
CA SER A 84 2.73 7.15 24.25
C SER A 84 2.92 5.89 25.10
N GLY A 85 4.12 5.30 25.07
CA GLY A 85 4.47 4.16 25.93
C GLY A 85 4.01 2.79 25.40
N PHE A 86 3.50 2.73 24.17
CA PHE A 86 3.03 1.50 23.54
C PHE A 86 3.61 1.36 22.13
N ASN A 87 4.22 0.20 21.85
CA ASN A 87 4.78 -0.12 20.54
C ASN A 87 3.83 -1.06 19.78
N ILE A 88 3.02 -0.54 18.85
CA ILE A 88 2.07 -1.34 18.06
C ILE A 88 2.77 -2.32 17.10
N LEU A 89 4.03 -2.08 16.70
CA LEU A 89 4.74 -3.01 15.81
C LEU A 89 5.01 -4.36 16.50
N ASN A 90 5.22 -4.33 17.82
CA ASN A 90 5.49 -5.51 18.64
C ASN A 90 4.35 -5.87 19.61
N GLY A 91 3.33 -5.02 19.74
CA GLY A 91 2.20 -5.19 20.66
C GLY A 91 2.58 -5.09 22.14
N THR A 92 3.73 -4.49 22.48
CA THR A 92 4.27 -4.45 23.84
C THR A 92 4.35 -3.03 24.40
N SER A 93 4.22 -2.90 25.72
CA SER A 93 4.49 -1.66 26.44
C SER A 93 5.98 -1.33 26.33
N ALA A 94 6.29 -0.17 25.74
CA ALA A 94 7.64 0.31 25.54
C ALA A 94 7.65 1.82 25.71
N SER A 95 8.38 2.34 26.71
CA SER A 95 8.42 3.76 27.06
C SER A 95 8.90 4.66 25.91
N ASN A 96 9.60 4.08 24.92
CA ASN A 96 10.14 4.74 23.73
C ASN A 96 9.28 4.55 22.46
N GLY A 97 8.09 3.94 22.57
CA GLY A 97 7.14 3.77 21.47
C GLY A 97 5.99 4.77 21.55
N GLY A 98 5.59 5.34 20.42
CA GLY A 98 4.46 6.25 20.30
C GLY A 98 3.69 6.03 19.00
N LEU A 99 2.38 6.22 19.06
CA LEU A 99 1.48 6.01 17.92
C LEU A 99 0.65 7.24 17.69
N SER A 100 0.54 7.69 16.45
CA SER A 100 -0.39 8.72 16.04
C SER A 100 -1.27 8.22 14.90
N ARG A 101 -2.59 8.32 15.10
CA ARG A 101 -3.60 8.15 14.06
C ARG A 101 -4.18 9.50 13.68
#